data_AF-A0A859ICD2-F1
#
_entry.id   AF-A0A859ICD2-F1
#
_cell.length_a   1.000
_cell.length_b   1.000
_cell.length_c   1.000
_cell.angle_alpha   90.00
_cell.angle_beta   90.00
_cell.angle_gamma   90.00
#
_symmetry.space_group_name_H-M   'P 1'
#
loop_
_entity.id
_entity.type
_entity.pdbx_description
1 polymer ?
#
loop_
_entity_poly.entity_id
_entity_poly.type
_entity_poly.pdbx_seq_one_letter_code
_entity_poly.pdbx_strand_id
1 'polypeptide(L)' 'MKTIKQTHFRTDGKTIKKITEYALQTRNKTKTTWFRYDGKTIYSIYEYNSQTGNQIKDTFFQLDGKTIHFID' A
#
# COMPACT_ATOMS: atom_id res chain seq x y z
N MET A 1 -7.83 -5.08 -14.82
CA MET A 1 -8.52 -3.96 -14.14
C MET A 1 -7.66 -2.71 -14.26
N LYS A 2 -8.20 -1.57 -14.73
CA LYS A 2 -7.42 -0.31 -14.77
C LYS A 2 -7.40 0.34 -13.40
N THR A 3 -6.23 0.78 -12.93
CA THR A 3 -6.06 1.48 -11.66
C THR A 3 -5.42 2.85 -11.86
N ILE A 4 -5.69 3.76 -10.93
CA ILE A 4 -4.94 5.02 -10.76
C ILE A 4 -4.06 4.91 -9.51
N LYS A 5 -2.91 5.57 -9.53
CA LYS A 5 -1.95 5.57 -8.41
C LYS A 5 -1.82 6.96 -7.81
N GLN A 6 -1.82 7.03 -6.49
CA GLN A 6 -1.50 8.23 -5.72
C GLN A 6 -0.26 7.97 -4.87
N THR A 7 0.73 8.85 -4.98
CA THR A 7 1.95 8.81 -4.16
C THR A 7 1.84 9.85 -3.07
N HIS A 8 1.96 9.42 -1.82
CA HIS A 8 1.94 10.29 -0.65
C HIS A 8 3.36 10.44 -0.13
N PHE A 9 3.86 11.67 -0.12
CA PHE A 9 5.15 12.00 0.44
C PHE A 9 5.06 12.29 1.95
N ARG A 10 6.19 12.19 2.64
CA ARG A 10 6.36 12.65 4.02
C ARG A 10 6.40 14.19 4.05
N THR A 11 6.54 14.75 5.25
CA THR A 11 6.59 16.20 5.46
C THR A 11 7.77 16.88 4.75
N ASP A 12 8.80 16.13 4.40
CA ASP A 12 9.93 16.62 3.59
C ASP A 12 9.58 16.81 2.09
N GLY A 13 8.39 16.38 1.66
CA GLY A 13 7.93 16.46 0.27
C GLY A 13 8.70 15.59 -0.73
N LYS A 14 9.65 14.77 -0.27
CA LYS A 14 10.56 13.99 -1.12
C LYS A 14 10.49 12.50 -0.84
N THR A 15 10.41 12.13 0.44
CA THR A 15 10.44 10.73 0.86
C THR A 15 9.04 10.14 0.76
N ILE A 16 8.90 9.01 0.05
CA ILE A 16 7.60 8.36 -0.09
C ILE A 16 7.18 7.77 1.26
N LYS A 17 5.96 8.09 1.69
CA LYS A 17 5.32 7.49 2.87
C LYS A 17 4.51 6.25 2.49
N LYS A 18 3.70 6.39 1.44
CA LYS A 18 2.88 5.31 0.90
C LYS A 18 2.48 5.57 -0.55
N ILE A 19 2.11 4.50 -1.23
CA ILE A 19 1.43 4.55 -2.53
C ILE A 19 0.07 3.88 -2.36
N THR A 20 -1.00 4.52 -2.82
CA THR A 20 -2.34 3.95 -2.84
C THR A 20 -2.83 3.81 -4.27
N GLU A 21 -3.33 2.63 -4.60
CA GLU A 21 -3.95 2.30 -5.88
C GLU A 21 -5.46 2.24 -5.73
N TYR A 22 -6.17 2.75 -6.73
CA TYR A 22 -7.63 2.77 -6.77
C TYR A 22 -8.14 2.20 -8.08
N ALA A 23 -9.23 1.43 -8.01
CA ALA A 23 -9.94 0.95 -9.19
C ALA A 23 -10.55 2.14 -9.94
N LEU A 24 -10.36 2.21 -11.26
CA LEU A 24 -10.84 3.34 -12.06
C LEU A 24 -12.37 3.43 -12.08
N GLN A 25 -13.06 2.29 -12.03
CA GLN A 25 -14.52 2.21 -12.13
C GLN A 25 -15.21 2.59 -10.82
N THR A 26 -14.82 1.98 -9.70
CA THR A 26 -15.49 2.16 -8.41
C THR A 26 -14.86 3.24 -7.55
N ARG A 27 -13.63 3.70 -7.89
CA ARG A 27 -12.80 4.59 -7.08
C ARG A 27 -12.43 4.03 -5.70
N ASN A 28 -12.74 2.76 -5.44
CA ASN A 28 -12.31 2.08 -4.23
C ASN A 28 -10.81 1.82 -4.25
N LYS A 29 -10.21 1.80 -3.06
CA LYS A 29 -8.82 1.33 -2.89
C LYS A 29 -8.73 -0.11 -3.33
N THR A 30 -7.57 -0.47 -3.86
CA THR A 30 -7.26 -1.84 -4.29
C THR A 30 -5.98 -2.33 -3.66
N LYS A 31 -5.03 -1.41 -3.45
CA LYS A 31 -3.77 -1.69 -2.77
C LYS A 31 -3.24 -0.45 -2.07
N THR A 32 -2.67 -0.61 -0.89
CA THR A 32 -1.82 0.42 -0.26
C THR A 32 -0.49 -0.20 0.12
N THR A 33 0.60 0.38 -0.36
CA THR A 33 1.97 0.00 0.01
C THR A 33 2.55 1.08 0.89
N TRP A 34 2.92 0.72 2.12
CA TRP A 34 3.59 1.60 3.07
C TRP A 34 5.09 1.40 3.03
N PHE A 35 5.84 2.49 3.12
CA PHE A 35 7.30 2.48 3.13
C PHE A 35 7.83 2.89 4.49
N ARG A 36 9.01 2.37 4.84
CA ARG A 36 9.78 2.79 6.02
C ARG A 36 10.25 4.24 5.87
N TYR A 37 11.00 4.72 6.86
CA TYR A 37 11.48 6.10 6.87
C TYR A 37 12.46 6.42 5.73
N ASP A 38 13.09 5.41 5.14
CA ASP A 38 13.94 5.57 3.95
C ASP A 38 13.16 5.82 2.64
N GLY A 39 11.82 5.65 2.67
CA GLY A 39 10.94 5.78 1.50
C GLY A 39 11.15 4.73 0.42
N LYS A 40 11.93 3.67 0.70
CA LYS A 40 12.32 2.62 -0.26
C LYS A 40 11.95 1.23 0.22
N THR A 41 12.20 0.94 1.49
CA THR A 41 11.92 -0.37 2.08
C THR A 41 10.43 -0.47 2.39
N ILE A 42 9.78 -1.51 1.89
CA ILE A 42 8.37 -1.76 2.17
C ILE A 42 8.22 -2.16 3.64
N TYR A 43 7.25 -1.55 4.32
CA TYR A 43 6.85 -1.87 5.68
C TYR A 43 5.64 -2.80 5.69
N SER A 44 4.61 -2.46 4.92
CA SER A 44 3.39 -3.27 4.81
C SER A 44 2.68 -3.06 3.48
N ILE A 45 1.85 -4.04 3.12
CA ILE A 45 0.94 -3.98 1.99
C ILE A 45 -0.45 -4.37 2.49
N TYR A 46 -1.45 -3.56 2.14
CA TYR A 46 -2.86 -3.85 2.34
C TYR A 46 -3.56 -4.01 1.00
N GLU A 47 -4.33 -5.07 0.83
CA GLU A 47 -5.11 -5.35 -0.37
C GLU A 47 -6.60 -5.24 -0.06
N TYR A 48 -7.35 -4.73 -1.04
CA TYR A 48 -8.76 -4.40 -0.87
C TYR A 48 -9.57 -4.96 -2.03
N ASN A 49 -10.78 -5.42 -1.74
CA ASN A 49 -11.76 -5.78 -2.74
C ASN A 49 -12.18 -4.52 -3.52
N SER A 50 -12.01 -4.52 -4.84
CA SER A 50 -12.27 -3.34 -5.67
C SER A 50 -13.76 -2.97 -5.78
N GLN A 51 -14.67 -3.90 -5.54
CA GLN A 51 -16.11 -3.68 -5.63
C GLN A 51 -16.68 -3.17 -4.31
N THR A 52 -16.28 -3.76 -3.19
CA THR A 52 -16.81 -3.41 -1.86
C THR A 52 -15.96 -2.37 -1.12
N GLY A 53 -14.68 -2.24 -1.46
CA GLY A 53 -13.71 -1.42 -0.73
C GLY A 53 -13.19 -2.05 0.56
N ASN A 54 -13.64 -3.25 0.91
CA ASN A 54 -13.23 -3.95 2.12
C ASN A 54 -11.77 -4.41 2.02
N GLN A 55 -11.03 -4.29 3.11
CA GLN A 55 -9.70 -4.90 3.22
C GLN A 55 -9.83 -6.41 3.24
N ILE A 56 -9.00 -7.10 2.48
CA ILE A 56 -9.06 -8.57 2.32
C ILE A 56 -7.75 -9.27 2.68
N LYS A 57 -6.66 -8.52 2.87
CA LYS A 57 -5.36 -9.09 3.17
C LYS A 57 -4.37 -8.04 3.65
N ASP A 58 -3.60 -8.44 4.66
CA ASP A 58 -2.48 -7.67 5.19
C ASP A 58 -1.18 -8.47 5.06
N THR A 59 -0.11 -7.78 4.69
CA THR A 59 1.24 -8.34 4.59
C THR A 59 2.21 -7.38 5.25
N PHE A 60 2.86 -7.83 6.32
CA PHE A 60 3.85 -7.04 7.06
C PHE A 60 5.25 -7.58 6.80
N PHE A 61 6.20 -6.68 6.57
CA PHE A 61 7.59 -7.02 6.29
C PHE A 61 8.46 -6.65 7.49
N GLN A 62 9.32 -7.58 7.91
CA GLN A 62 10.33 -7.29 8.92
C GLN A 62 11.38 -6.29 8.41
N LEU A 63 12.33 -5.91 9.25
CA LEU A 63 13.33 -4.88 8.91
C LEU A 63 14.19 -5.28 7.69
N ASP A 64 14.34 -6.58 7.46
CA ASP A 64 15.07 -7.17 6.33
C ASP A 64 14.35 -7.03 4.97
N GLY A 65 13.09 -6.58 4.97
CA GLY A 65 12.25 -6.42 3.78
C GLY A 65 11.84 -7.74 3.10
N LYS A 66 12.16 -8.90 3.69
CA LYS A 66 11.97 -10.23 3.10
C LYS A 66 11.04 -11.12 3.93
N THR A 67 11.11 -11.01 5.25
CA THR A 67 10.34 -11.88 6.14
C THR A 67 8.91 -11.35 6.31
N ILE A 68 7.92 -12.19 5.99
CA ILE A 68 6.50 -11.84 5.92
C ILE A 68 5.77 -12.35 7.17
N HIS A 69 5.04 -11.46 7.85
CA HIS A 69 3.91 -11.85 8.70
C HIS A 69 2.61 -11.65 7.91
N PHE A 70 1.87 -12.75 7.72
CA PHE A 70 0.57 -12.78 7.08
C PHE A 70 -0.51 -12.93 8.16
N ILE A 71 -1.54 -12.10 8.08
CA ILE A 71 -2.74 -12.19 8.91
C ILE A 71 -3.92 -12.18 7.93
N ASP A 72 -4.74 -13.24 7.98
CA ASP A 72 -5.96 -13.44 7.19
C ASP A 72 -7.18 -12.92 7.97
#